data_AF-A0A9N9XA10-F1
#
_entry.id   AF-A0A9N9XA10-F1
#
_cell.length_a   1.000
_cell.length_b   1.000
_cell.length_c   1.000
_cell.angle_alpha   90.00
_cell.angle_beta   90.00
_cell.angle_gamma   90.00
#
_symmetry.space_group_name_H-M   'P 1'
#
loop_
_entity.id
_entity.type
_entity.pdbx_description
1 polymer ?
#
loop_
_entity_poly.entity_id
_entity_poly.type
_entity_poly.pdbx_seq_one_letter_code
_entity_poly.pdbx_strand_id
1 'polypeptide(L)'
;MPPGVQPLSVDDCNTCSKIKVELDGLKTSNPNSSRITELDTELKVHLAKQKAAQNMMKSYESNQYENTEVVCIDLQQALPTPKLTCNIQYYKRKMWTYNLGIET
;
A
#
# COMPACT_ATOMS: atom_id res chain seq x y z
N MET A 1 8.61 14.64 -11.96
CA MET A 1 8.78 15.26 -10.62
C MET A 1 10.16 15.89 -10.53
N PRO A 2 10.31 17.10 -9.98
CA PRO A 2 11.62 17.71 -9.80
C PRO A 2 12.45 16.94 -8.74
N PRO A 3 13.78 16.90 -8.89
CA PRO A 3 14.67 16.24 -7.93
C PRO A 3 14.66 16.98 -6.58
N GLY A 4 14.40 16.27 -5.49
CA GLY A 4 14.45 16.82 -4.12
C GLY A 4 13.14 16.85 -3.35
N VAL A 5 12.02 16.45 -3.95
CA VAL A 5 10.79 16.20 -3.18
C VAL A 5 10.88 14.80 -2.60
N GLN A 6 11.16 14.70 -1.29
CA GLN A 6 10.96 13.44 -0.58
C GLN A 6 9.50 13.05 -0.71
N PRO A 7 9.19 11.81 -1.13
CA PRO A 7 7.82 11.36 -1.19
C PRO A 7 7.17 11.54 0.18
N LEU A 8 5.90 11.99 0.20
CA LEU A 8 5.05 11.86 1.40
C LEU A 8 5.27 10.45 1.96
N SER A 9 5.58 10.36 3.25
CA SER A 9 6.02 9.16 3.98
C SER A 9 5.68 7.87 3.24
N VAL A 10 6.69 7.16 2.77
CA VAL A 10 6.49 5.84 2.15
C VAL A 10 5.65 5.01 3.12
N ASP A 11 4.43 4.68 2.73
CA ASP A 11 3.54 3.88 3.56
C ASP A 11 4.22 2.53 3.82
N ASP A 12 4.62 2.32 5.07
CA ASP A 12 5.10 1.03 5.53
C ASP A 12 3.90 0.09 5.69
N CYS A 13 4.07 -1.19 5.36
CA CYS A 13 3.04 -2.16 5.68
C CYS A 13 2.92 -2.33 7.21
N ASN A 14 1.73 -2.70 7.69
CA ASN A 14 1.48 -2.90 9.13
C ASN A 14 2.49 -3.87 9.79
N THR A 15 2.98 -4.87 9.07
CA THR A 15 3.98 -5.82 9.57
C THR A 15 5.34 -5.14 9.79
N CYS A 16 5.81 -4.35 8.83
CA CYS A 16 7.04 -3.57 8.94
C CYS A 16 6.94 -2.57 10.10
N SER A 17 5.82 -1.87 10.24
CA SER A 17 5.62 -0.91 11.33
C SER A 17 5.66 -1.58 12.70
N LYS A 18 5.00 -2.74 12.86
CA LYS A 18 5.01 -3.51 14.12
C LYS A 18 6.42 -3.96 14.50
N ILE A 19 7.16 -4.54 13.55
CA ILE A 19 8.53 -5.02 13.80
C ILE A 19 9.45 -3.85 14.17
N LYS A 20 9.35 -2.70 13.46
CA LYS A 20 10.14 -1.50 13.77
C LYS A 20 9.89 -1.02 15.20
N VAL A 21 8.62 -0.89 15.60
CA VAL A 21 8.24 -0.45 16.96
C VAL A 21 8.78 -1.40 18.03
N GLU A 22 8.65 -2.71 17.84
CA GLU A 22 9.16 -3.70 18.80
C GLU A 22 10.69 -3.66 18.88
N LEU A 23 11.36 -3.53 17.74
CA LEU A 23 12.81 -3.51 17.64
C LEU A 23 13.41 -2.23 18.24
N ASP A 24 12.77 -1.08 18.04
CA ASP A 24 13.17 0.18 18.66
C ASP A 24 12.96 0.14 20.18
N GLY A 25 11.83 -0.40 20.64
CA GLY A 25 11.58 -0.62 22.07
C GLY A 25 12.63 -1.51 22.72
N LEU A 26 12.99 -2.63 22.08
CA LEU A 26 14.01 -3.55 22.58
C LEU A 26 15.41 -2.96 22.58
N LYS A 27 15.78 -2.16 21.57
CA LYS A 27 17.07 -1.45 21.54
C LYS A 27 17.23 -0.50 22.72
N THR A 28 16.16 0.16 23.15
CA THR A 28 16.18 1.08 24.29
C THR A 28 16.15 0.33 25.63
N SER A 29 15.33 -0.72 25.75
CA SER A 29 15.10 -1.40 27.03
C SER A 29 16.03 -2.57 27.31
N ASN A 30 16.44 -3.33 26.29
CA ASN A 30 17.30 -4.51 26.43
C ASN A 30 18.11 -4.79 25.15
N PRO A 31 19.21 -4.04 24.92
CA PRO A 31 19.95 -4.06 23.65
C PRO A 31 20.66 -5.39 23.33
N ASN A 32 20.83 -6.28 24.31
CA ASN A 32 21.45 -7.61 24.12
C ASN A 32 20.42 -8.75 24.03
N SER A 33 19.14 -8.43 23.84
CA SER A 33 18.08 -9.43 23.72
C SER A 33 18.24 -10.25 22.43
N SER A 34 18.19 -11.58 22.55
CA SER A 34 18.13 -12.51 21.41
C SER A 34 16.94 -12.23 20.47
N ARG A 35 15.89 -11.61 21.02
CA ARG A 35 14.69 -11.20 20.28
C ARG A 35 14.99 -10.18 19.17
N ILE A 36 16.01 -9.34 19.33
CA ILE A 36 16.41 -8.37 18.31
C ILE A 36 16.89 -9.11 17.05
N THR A 37 17.69 -10.15 17.21
CA THR A 37 18.20 -10.97 16.10
C THR A 37 17.07 -11.75 15.41
N GLU A 38 16.10 -12.24 16.18
CA GLU A 38 14.90 -12.91 15.64
C GLU A 38 14.08 -11.93 14.78
N LEU A 39 13.78 -10.75 15.29
CA LEU A 39 13.01 -9.73 14.60
C LEU A 39 13.71 -9.22 13.33
N ASP A 40 15.04 -9.07 13.36
CA ASP A 40 15.82 -8.71 12.16
C ASP A 40 15.77 -9.82 11.10
N THR A 41 15.78 -11.09 11.53
CA THR A 41 15.62 -12.24 10.64
C THR A 41 14.20 -12.28 10.05
N GLU A 42 13.18 -12.06 10.87
CA GLU A 42 11.77 -11.99 10.44
C GLU A 42 11.55 -10.87 9.42
N LEU A 43 12.14 -9.69 9.66
CA LEU A 43 12.10 -8.57 8.73
C LEU A 43 12.74 -8.91 7.39
N LYS A 44 13.91 -9.55 7.39
CA LYS A 44 14.58 -10.00 6.15
C LYS A 44 13.72 -10.99 5.37
N VAL A 45 13.11 -11.95 6.05
CA VAL A 45 12.20 -12.93 5.42
C VAL A 45 10.98 -12.22 4.83
N HIS A 46 10.39 -11.28 5.55
CA HIS A 46 9.25 -10.50 5.06
C HIS A 46 9.59 -9.73 3.78
N LEU A 47 10.71 -8.99 3.79
CA LEU A 47 11.16 -8.21 2.64
C LEU A 47 11.53 -9.11 1.44
N ALA A 48 12.13 -10.27 1.69
CA ALA A 48 12.43 -11.25 0.65
C ALA A 48 11.16 -11.77 -0.04
N LYS A 49 10.11 -12.09 0.75
CA LYS A 49 8.80 -12.50 0.21
C LYS A 49 8.16 -11.39 -0.62
N GLN A 50 8.18 -10.15 -0.12
CA GLN A 50 7.64 -9.01 -0.83
C GLN A 50 8.36 -8.79 -2.16
N LYS A 51 9.70 -8.87 -2.17
CA LYS A 51 10.50 -8.73 -3.38
C LYS A 51 10.22 -9.85 -4.39
N ALA A 52 10.06 -11.08 -3.93
CA ALA A 52 9.68 -12.21 -4.79
C ALA A 52 8.30 -11.98 -5.45
N ALA A 53 7.31 -11.52 -4.68
CA ALA A 53 5.99 -11.18 -5.21
C ALA A 53 6.05 -10.02 -6.23
N GLN A 54 6.84 -8.98 -5.96
CA GLN A 54 7.04 -7.88 -6.91
C GLN A 54 7.71 -8.33 -8.21
N ASN A 55 8.71 -9.21 -8.12
CA ASN A 55 9.35 -9.78 -9.31
C ASN A 55 8.38 -10.64 -10.12
N MET A 56 7.52 -11.41 -9.45
CA MET A 56 6.46 -12.18 -10.09
C MET A 56 5.45 -11.26 -10.81
N MET A 57 5.02 -10.16 -10.17
CA MET A 57 4.13 -9.18 -10.82
C MET A 57 4.74 -8.59 -12.09
N LYS A 58 6.02 -8.21 -12.05
CA LYS A 58 6.74 -7.69 -13.24
C LYS A 58 6.87 -8.72 -14.36
N SER A 59 6.92 -10.01 -14.03
CA SER A 59 6.95 -11.07 -15.06
C SER A 59 5.63 -11.20 -15.82
N TYR A 60 4.52 -10.70 -15.27
CA TYR A 60 3.23 -10.68 -15.96
C TYR A 60 3.12 -9.52 -16.96
N GLU A 61 3.81 -8.40 -16.73
CA GLU A 61 3.81 -7.23 -17.64
C GLU A 61 4.34 -7.58 -19.05
N SER A 62 5.18 -8.61 -19.16
CA SER A 62 5.73 -9.06 -20.45
C SER A 62 4.87 -10.07 -21.20
N ASN A 63 3.82 -10.61 -20.59
CA ASN A 63 2.91 -11.57 -21.23
C ASN A 63 1.71 -10.82 -21.82
N GLN A 64 1.93 -10.11 -22.94
CA GLN A 64 0.84 -9.60 -23.76
C GLN A 64 0.12 -10.80 -24.40
N TYR A 65 -0.96 -11.23 -23.77
CA TYR A 65 -1.85 -12.21 -24.37
C TYR A 65 -2.69 -11.48 -25.42
N GLU A 66 -2.48 -11.79 -26.71
CA GLU A 66 -3.15 -11.14 -27.87
C GLU A 66 -4.69 -11.15 -27.83
N ASN A 67 -5.33 -11.82 -26.86
CA ASN A 67 -6.79 -11.92 -26.72
C ASN A 67 -7.26 -11.80 -25.24
N THR A 68 -6.57 -11.03 -24.40
CA THR A 68 -6.97 -10.87 -22.98
C THR A 68 -7.36 -9.44 -22.69
N GLU A 69 -8.62 -9.24 -22.30
CA GLU A 69 -9.16 -7.96 -21.83
C GLU A 69 -8.96 -7.85 -20.31
N VAL A 70 -8.46 -6.71 -19.84
CA VAL A 70 -8.30 -6.43 -18.41
C VAL A 70 -9.39 -5.46 -17.95
N VAL A 71 -10.20 -5.89 -16.99
CA VAL A 71 -11.24 -5.06 -16.36
C VAL A 71 -10.83 -4.73 -14.94
N CYS A 72 -10.66 -3.44 -14.66
CA CYS A 72 -10.31 -2.92 -13.34
C CYS A 72 -11.47 -2.12 -12.76
N ILE A 73 -11.86 -2.42 -11.52
CA ILE A 73 -12.84 -1.64 -10.77
C ILE A 73 -12.14 -1.07 -9.54
N ASP A 74 -11.90 0.23 -9.55
CA ASP A 74 -11.28 0.92 -8.42
C ASP A 74 -12.33 1.71 -7.61
N LEU A 75 -12.21 1.63 -6.29
CA LEU A 75 -13.08 2.37 -5.37
C LEU A 75 -12.39 3.68 -5.01
N GLN A 76 -12.85 4.78 -5.59
CA GLN A 76 -12.27 6.07 -5.26
C GLN A 76 -12.80 6.57 -3.91
N GLN A 77 -11.88 7.02 -3.04
CA GLN A 77 -12.23 7.78 -1.85
C GLN A 77 -13.08 8.99 -2.26
N ALA A 78 -14.12 9.31 -1.48
CA ALA A 78 -15.07 10.37 -1.78
C ALA A 78 -14.35 11.70 -2.11
N LEU A 79 -14.30 12.04 -3.41
CA LEU A 79 -13.86 13.36 -3.85
C LEU A 79 -14.83 14.43 -3.34
N PRO A 80 -14.40 15.69 -3.20
CA PRO A 80 -15.32 16.80 -2.98
C PRO A 80 -16.29 16.86 -4.15
N THR A 81 -17.48 16.27 -3.97
CA THR A 81 -18.58 16.35 -4.93
C THR A 81 -18.99 17.81 -5.13
N PRO A 82 -19.48 18.19 -6.33
CA PRO A 82 -19.91 19.55 -6.63
C PRO A 82 -20.83 20.09 -5.53
N LYS A 83 -20.72 21.40 -5.25
CA LYS A 83 -21.36 22.09 -4.12
C LYS A 83 -22.83 21.71 -4.02
N LEU A 84 -23.14 20.78 -3.12
CA LEU A 84 -24.52 20.39 -2.85
C LEU A 84 -25.20 21.57 -2.15
N THR A 85 -26.29 22.06 -2.72
CA THR A 85 -27.06 23.20 -2.17
C THR A 85 -27.87 22.82 -0.94
N CYS A 86 -27.95 21.52 -0.59
CA CYS A 86 -28.71 21.00 0.53
C CYS A 86 -27.87 20.06 1.41
N ASN A 87 -27.62 20.46 2.66
CA ASN A 87 -26.86 19.68 3.64
C ASN A 87 -27.47 18.28 3.89
N ILE A 88 -28.79 18.12 3.80
CA ILE A 88 -29.47 16.84 4.00
C ILE A 88 -29.06 15.79 2.95
N GLN A 89 -28.74 16.23 1.72
CA GLN A 89 -28.36 15.33 0.63
C GLN A 89 -26.91 14.85 0.80
N TYR A 90 -26.03 15.69 1.35
CA TYR A 90 -24.63 15.36 1.66
C TYR A 90 -24.51 14.23 2.69
N TYR A 91 -25.28 14.30 3.78
CA TYR A 91 -25.21 13.29 4.85
C TYR A 91 -25.97 12.00 4.53
N LYS A 92 -27.06 12.07 3.75
CA LYS A 92 -27.85 10.87 3.40
C LYS A 92 -27.25 10.06 2.25
N ARG A 93 -26.42 10.66 1.40
CA ARG A 93 -25.79 9.99 0.25
C ARG A 93 -24.28 10.12 0.34
N LYS A 94 -23.63 9.20 1.06
CA LYS A 94 -22.18 8.96 0.88
C LYS A 94 -22.01 8.44 -0.55
N MET A 95 -21.82 9.34 -1.51
CA MET A 95 -21.61 8.98 -2.91
C MET A 95 -20.19 8.45 -3.04
N TRP A 96 -20.09 7.14 -3.25
CA TRP A 96 -18.85 6.48 -3.64
C TRP A 96 -18.82 6.44 -5.16
N THR A 97 -17.73 6.92 -5.75
CA THR A 97 -17.53 6.84 -7.19
C THR A 97 -16.75 5.56 -7.47
N TYR A 98 -17.30 4.71 -8.33
CA TYR A 98 -16.57 3.57 -8.90
C TYR A 98 -15.91 4.03 -10.19
N ASN A 99 -14.61 3.80 -10.30
CA ASN A 99 -13.87 4.01 -11.53
C ASN A 99 -13.76 2.67 -12.24
N LEU A 100 -14.39 2.56 -13.41
CA LEU A 100 -14.25 1.42 -14.30
C LEU A 100 -13.14 1.72 -15.31
N GLY A 101 -12.09 0.93 -15.30
CA GLY A 101 -11.04 0.91 -16.33
C GLY A 101 -11.18 -0.36 -17.17
N ILE A 102 -11.13 -0.21 -18.49
CA ILE A 102 -11.08 -1.32 -19.45
C ILE A 102 -9.82 -1.10 -20.27
N GLU A 103 -8.94 -2.10 -20.28
CA GLU A 103 -7.70 -2.11 -21.07
C GLU A 103 -7.76 -3.33 -22.01
N THR A 104 -7.67 -3.03 -23.31
CA THR A 104 -7.60 -3.96 -24.45
C THR A 104 -6.16 -4.26 -24.81
#